data_AF-A0A7V0U9Y5-F1
#
_entry.id   AF-A0A7V0U9Y5-F1
#
_cell.length_a   1.000
_cell.length_b   1.000
_cell.length_c   1.000
_cell.angle_alpha   90.00
_cell.angle_beta   90.00
_cell.angle_gamma   90.00
#
_symmetry.space_group_name_H-M   'P 1'
#
loop_
_entity.id
_entity.type
_entity.pdbx_description
1 polymer ?
#
loop_
_entity_poly.entity_id
_entity_poly.type
_entity_poly.pdbx_seq_one_letter_code
_entity_poly.pdbx_strand_id
1 'polypeptide(L)'
;MDLRINPAPAVEYNFFPYSESTKKQLRLLYRLGYITANYTEETIYEKTHENLWNESLSATLELNQKWGTVSTSVEGAHYFHDFNKYRVVFETDISFRLLKGLNLNFDLYYSLLHDQLSLPRKGASYEEILLRRKELATTYTYYISFGLSYSFGSTQSNVVNPRFGSGGTSIMVSY
;
A
#
# COMPACT_ATOMS: atom_id res chain seq x y z
N MET A 1 -0.48 -21.10 -13.11
CA MET A 1 -1.06 -21.27 -11.77
C MET A 1 -2.55 -21.48 -11.97
N ASP A 2 -3.07 -22.69 -11.75
CA ASP A 2 -4.44 -23.07 -12.16
C ASP A 2 -5.49 -22.83 -11.07
N LEU A 3 -5.10 -22.86 -9.79
CA LEU A 3 -6.02 -22.60 -8.69
C LEU A 3 -5.25 -22.11 -7.45
N ARG A 4 -5.73 -21.02 -6.85
CA ARG A 4 -5.26 -20.49 -5.56
C ARG A 4 -6.47 -20.19 -4.67
N ILE A 5 -6.54 -20.81 -3.51
CA ILE A 5 -7.56 -20.55 -2.49
C ILE A 5 -6.85 -19.95 -1.27
N ASN A 6 -7.36 -18.83 -0.76
CA ASN A 6 -6.77 -18.09 0.37
C ASN A 6 -7.84 -17.55 1.34
N PRO A 7 -8.50 -18.40 2.16
CA PRO A 7 -9.28 -17.93 3.30
C PRO A 7 -8.37 -17.19 4.28
N ALA A 8 -8.72 -15.93 4.55
CA ALA A 8 -7.94 -15.06 5.43
C ALA A 8 -8.85 -14.42 6.49
N PRO A 9 -9.27 -15.14 7.55
CA PRO A 9 -9.95 -14.53 8.70
C PRO A 9 -9.14 -13.35 9.23
N ALA A 10 -9.84 -12.26 9.54
CA ALA A 10 -9.25 -11.01 9.98
C ALA A 10 -9.93 -10.53 11.27
N VAL A 11 -9.12 -10.03 12.19
CA VAL A 11 -9.57 -9.35 13.40
C VAL A 11 -9.10 -7.91 13.32
N GLU A 12 -10.05 -6.98 13.33
CA GLU A 12 -9.78 -5.55 13.39
C GLU A 12 -10.10 -5.01 14.78
N TYR A 13 -9.23 -4.17 15.30
CA TYR A 13 -9.44 -3.43 16.54
C TYR A 13 -9.13 -1.95 16.32
N ASN A 14 -10.09 -1.07 16.62
CA ASN A 14 -9.88 0.37 16.59
C ASN A 14 -9.78 0.91 18.01
N PHE A 15 -8.70 1.63 18.32
CA PHE A 15 -8.50 2.21 19.64
C PHE A 15 -9.40 3.41 19.91
N PHE A 16 -9.94 4.06 18.88
CA PHE A 16 -10.87 5.17 19.05
C PHE A 16 -12.32 4.72 18.90
N PRO A 17 -13.25 5.30 19.69
CA PRO A 17 -14.67 5.02 19.55
C PRO A 17 -15.16 5.37 18.15
N TYR A 18 -16.13 4.61 17.65
CA TYR A 18 -16.68 4.82 16.30
C TYR A 18 -17.16 6.26 16.04
N SER A 19 -17.64 6.95 17.08
CA SER A 19 -18.06 8.36 17.02
C SER A 19 -16.92 9.35 16.68
N GLU A 20 -15.67 8.97 16.91
CA GLU A 20 -14.48 9.80 16.65
C GLU A 20 -13.70 9.37 15.40
N SER A 21 -14.04 8.22 14.80
CA SER A 21 -13.35 7.61 13.66
C SER A 21 -13.27 8.54 12.43
N THR A 22 -14.21 9.46 12.26
CA THR A 22 -14.17 10.44 11.15
C THR A 22 -13.06 11.48 11.33
N LYS A 23 -12.55 11.69 12.55
CA LYS A 23 -11.50 12.68 12.89
C LYS A 23 -10.17 12.04 13.25
N LYS A 24 -10.20 10.89 13.89
CA LYS A 24 -9.01 10.12 14.23
C LYS A 24 -9.37 8.65 14.35
N GLN A 25 -8.55 7.80 13.78
CA GLN A 25 -8.64 6.37 13.94
C GLN A 25 -7.25 5.77 14.05
N LEU A 26 -7.14 4.74 14.87
CA LEU A 26 -5.96 3.93 15.01
C LEU A 26 -6.45 2.50 14.99
N ARG A 27 -6.29 1.85 13.84
CA ARG A 27 -6.76 0.49 13.58
C ARG A 27 -5.59 -0.46 13.63
N LEU A 28 -5.73 -1.55 14.36
CA LEU A 28 -4.91 -2.74 14.23
C LEU A 28 -5.72 -3.79 13.48
N LEU A 29 -5.12 -4.39 12.48
CA LEU A 29 -5.73 -5.42 11.66
C LEU A 29 -4.78 -6.61 11.60
N TYR A 30 -5.19 -7.71 12.22
CA TYR A 30 -4.49 -8.97 12.15
C TYR A 30 -5.23 -9.90 11.19
N ARG A 31 -4.50 -10.55 10.27
CA ARG A 31 -5.03 -11.51 9.31
C ARG A 31 -4.24 -12.79 9.39
N LEU A 32 -4.95 -13.92 9.41
CA LEU A 32 -4.36 -15.24 9.32
C LEU A 32 -4.82 -15.86 7.99
N GLY A 33 -3.90 -16.12 7.07
CA GLY A 33 -4.21 -16.68 5.76
C GLY A 33 -3.76 -18.12 5.62
N TYR A 34 -4.54 -18.91 4.88
CA TYR A 34 -4.16 -20.24 4.44
C TYR A 34 -4.18 -20.29 2.92
N ILE A 35 -3.01 -20.33 2.31
CA ILE A 35 -2.83 -20.33 0.86
C ILE A 35 -2.57 -21.76 0.40
N THR A 36 -3.43 -22.31 -0.45
CA THR A 36 -3.11 -23.52 -1.23
C THR A 36 -2.79 -23.10 -2.65
N ALA A 37 -1.62 -23.51 -3.13
CA ALA A 37 -1.07 -23.14 -4.43
C ALA A 37 -0.73 -24.39 -5.23
N ASN A 38 -1.37 -24.54 -6.40
CA ASN A 38 -0.99 -25.52 -7.41
C ASN A 38 -0.20 -24.83 -8.52
N TYR A 39 1.07 -25.21 -8.65
CA TYR A 39 1.97 -24.65 -9.64
C TYR A 39 1.99 -25.54 -10.90
N THR A 40 1.78 -24.93 -12.06
CA THR A 40 1.78 -25.61 -13.37
C THR A 40 3.21 -25.99 -13.80
N GLU A 41 4.22 -25.29 -13.26
CA GLU A 41 5.65 -25.57 -13.44
C GLU A 41 6.36 -25.59 -12.08
N GLU A 42 7.49 -26.30 -11.99
CA GLU A 42 8.30 -26.42 -10.76
C GLU A 42 8.87 -25.04 -10.33
N THR A 43 8.62 -24.64 -9.08
CA THR A 43 9.19 -23.40 -8.49
C THR A 43 10.69 -23.57 -8.20
N ILE A 44 11.42 -22.47 -7.94
CA ILE A 44 12.84 -22.52 -7.48
C ILE A 44 13.09 -23.42 -6.27
N TYR A 45 12.02 -23.82 -5.55
CA TYR A 45 12.05 -24.71 -4.39
C TYR A 45 11.69 -26.16 -4.71
N GLU A 46 11.56 -26.52 -5.99
CA GLU A 46 11.22 -27.89 -6.46
C GLU A 46 9.82 -28.35 -6.05
N LYS A 47 8.87 -27.42 -5.95
CA LYS A 47 7.51 -27.69 -5.45
C LYS A 47 6.47 -27.52 -6.56
N THR A 48 5.62 -28.53 -6.72
CA THR A 48 4.46 -28.55 -7.63
C THR A 48 3.14 -28.27 -6.91
N HIS A 49 3.10 -28.50 -5.58
CA HIS A 49 1.98 -28.20 -4.70
C HIS A 49 2.52 -27.67 -3.36
N GLU A 50 1.94 -26.58 -2.85
CA GLU A 50 2.23 -26.07 -1.51
C GLU A 50 0.98 -25.63 -0.76
N ASN A 51 0.98 -25.90 0.54
CA ASN A 51 0.04 -25.37 1.50
C ASN A 51 0.81 -24.47 2.47
N LEU A 52 0.53 -23.17 2.41
CA LEU A 52 1.28 -22.13 3.10
C LEU A 52 0.34 -21.45 4.09
N TRP A 53 0.76 -21.41 5.35
CA TRP A 53 0.15 -20.56 6.34
C TRP A 53 0.91 -19.24 6.39
N ASN A 54 0.20 -18.13 6.40
CA ASN A 54 0.79 -16.81 6.56
C ASN A 54 0.00 -16.00 7.60
N GLU A 55 0.67 -15.05 8.22
CA GLU A 55 0.01 -14.02 9.01
C GLU A 55 0.44 -12.64 8.54
N SER A 56 -0.45 -11.67 8.71
CA SER A 56 -0.12 -10.26 8.58
C SER A 56 -0.73 -9.44 9.71
N LEU A 57 0.02 -8.45 10.14
CA LEU A 57 -0.38 -7.46 11.11
C LEU A 57 -0.20 -6.08 10.49
N SER A 58 -1.26 -5.30 10.45
CA SER A 58 -1.26 -3.92 10.00
C SER A 58 -1.68 -2.99 11.13
N ALA A 59 -0.99 -1.86 11.24
CA ALA A 59 -1.39 -0.74 12.07
C ALA A 59 -1.61 0.48 11.17
N THR A 60 -2.80 1.09 11.23
CA THR A 60 -3.15 2.27 10.44
C THR A 60 -3.60 3.40 11.35
N LEU A 61 -2.92 4.54 11.27
CA LEU A 61 -3.29 5.80 11.90
C LEU A 61 -3.86 6.72 10.82
N GLU A 62 -5.08 7.19 11.01
CA GLU A 62 -5.62 8.29 10.19
C GLU A 62 -6.06 9.43 11.12
N LEU A 63 -5.62 10.65 10.82
CA LEU A 63 -6.00 11.87 11.51
C LEU A 63 -6.56 12.84 10.48
N ASN A 64 -7.78 13.32 10.71
CA ASN A 64 -8.43 14.33 9.88
C ASN A 64 -8.84 15.52 10.78
N GLN A 65 -8.07 16.59 10.68
CA GLN A 65 -8.18 17.77 11.54
C GLN A 65 -8.24 19.05 10.71
N LYS A 66 -8.63 20.16 11.34
CA LYS A 66 -8.72 21.46 10.67
C LYS A 66 -7.40 21.94 10.07
N TRP A 67 -6.28 21.51 10.67
CA TRP A 67 -4.92 21.84 10.24
C TRP A 67 -4.40 20.90 9.13
N GLY A 68 -5.09 19.80 8.81
CA GLY A 68 -4.59 18.86 7.82
C GLY A 68 -5.03 17.42 8.02
N THR A 69 -4.45 16.54 7.21
CA THR A 69 -4.65 15.09 7.26
C THR A 69 -3.32 14.38 7.45
N VAL A 70 -3.34 13.28 8.19
CA VAL A 70 -2.22 12.33 8.29
C VAL A 70 -2.80 10.95 8.10
N SER A 71 -2.25 10.19 7.17
CA SER A 71 -2.52 8.77 6.97
C SER A 71 -1.18 8.06 7.08
N THR A 72 -1.02 7.17 8.04
CA THR A 72 0.20 6.37 8.19
C THR A 72 -0.20 4.93 8.38
N SER A 73 0.35 4.04 7.57
CA SER A 73 0.14 2.61 7.69
C SER A 73 1.48 1.88 7.79
N VAL A 74 1.52 0.84 8.61
CA VAL A 74 2.60 -0.13 8.61
C VAL A 74 1.99 -1.52 8.56
N GLU A 75 2.46 -2.36 7.66
CA GLU A 75 2.10 -3.76 7.56
C GLU A 75 3.35 -4.62 7.64
N GLY A 76 3.31 -5.62 8.51
CA GLY A 76 4.26 -6.73 8.54
C GLY A 76 3.54 -8.03 8.21
N ALA A 77 4.12 -8.86 7.37
CA ALA A 77 3.59 -10.17 7.04
C ALA A 77 4.73 -11.18 6.94
N HIS A 78 4.48 -12.44 7.30
CA HIS A 78 5.42 -13.52 7.07
C HIS A 78 4.70 -14.88 6.93
N TYR A 79 5.44 -15.88 6.46
CA TYR A 79 4.97 -17.25 6.41
C TYR A 79 5.45 -18.05 7.63
N PHE A 80 4.58 -18.85 8.25
CA PHE A 80 4.93 -19.60 9.46
C PHE A 80 6.02 -20.66 9.25
N HIS A 81 6.15 -21.18 8.03
CA HIS A 81 7.16 -22.21 7.72
C HIS A 81 8.57 -21.61 7.52
N ASP A 82 8.66 -20.33 7.16
CA ASP A 82 9.94 -19.63 6.95
C ASP A 82 9.77 -18.12 7.21
N PHE A 83 10.29 -17.66 8.34
CA PHE A 83 10.28 -16.25 8.74
C PHE A 83 11.17 -15.37 7.84
N ASN A 84 12.09 -15.96 7.07
CA ASN A 84 12.85 -15.21 6.07
C ASN A 84 11.99 -14.81 4.87
N LYS A 85 10.80 -15.40 4.74
CA LYS A 85 9.77 -15.01 3.77
C LYS A 85 8.82 -14.02 4.42
N TYR A 86 9.23 -12.76 4.40
CA TYR A 86 8.48 -11.68 5.02
C TYR A 86 8.26 -10.51 4.06
N ARG A 87 7.25 -9.71 4.37
CA ARG A 87 7.01 -8.41 3.76
C ARG A 87 6.86 -7.37 4.87
N VAL A 88 7.47 -6.22 4.67
CA VAL A 88 7.18 -5.01 5.44
C VAL A 88 6.78 -3.92 4.46
N VAL A 89 5.66 -3.27 4.71
CA VAL A 89 5.19 -2.10 3.96
C VAL A 89 4.95 -0.97 4.95
N PHE A 90 5.43 0.21 4.62
CA PHE A 90 5.23 1.43 5.39
C PHE A 90 4.79 2.52 4.42
N GLU A 91 3.64 3.12 4.69
CA GLU A 91 3.05 4.17 3.87
C GLU A 91 2.72 5.36 4.77
N THR A 92 2.97 6.57 4.30
CA THR A 92 2.66 7.80 5.02
C THR A 92 2.31 8.89 4.04
N ASP A 93 1.14 9.48 4.23
CA ASP A 93 0.62 10.61 3.47
C ASP A 93 0.22 11.70 4.47
N ILE A 94 0.86 12.86 4.38
CA ILE A 94 0.61 14.00 5.26
C ILE A 94 0.26 15.18 4.38
N SER A 95 -0.90 15.80 4.64
CA SER A 95 -1.26 17.08 4.05
C SER A 95 -1.47 18.09 5.16
N PHE A 96 -0.53 19.02 5.31
CA PHE A 96 -0.55 20.07 6.32
C PHE A 96 -1.00 21.40 5.71
N ARG A 97 -2.08 21.97 6.22
CA ARG A 97 -2.58 23.29 5.82
C ARG A 97 -1.77 24.39 6.48
N LEU A 98 -0.87 25.00 5.73
CA LEU A 98 -0.07 26.14 6.16
C LEU A 98 -0.94 27.40 6.28
N LEU A 99 -1.70 27.70 5.22
CA LEU A 99 -2.57 28.86 5.10
C LEU A 99 -3.83 28.48 4.31
N LYS A 100 -4.83 29.35 4.25
CA LYS A 100 -6.05 29.09 3.44
C LYS A 100 -5.65 28.92 1.97
N GLY A 101 -5.91 27.73 1.43
CA GLY A 101 -5.57 27.37 0.06
C GLY A 101 -4.15 26.81 -0.12
N LEU A 102 -3.24 26.94 0.85
CA LEU A 102 -1.87 26.43 0.78
C LEU A 102 -1.69 25.19 1.67
N ASN A 103 -1.38 24.05 1.07
CA ASN A 103 -1.03 22.83 1.80
C ASN A 103 0.37 22.34 1.43
N LEU A 104 1.11 21.90 2.44
CA LEU A 104 2.32 21.10 2.30
C LEU A 104 1.93 19.63 2.29
N ASN A 105 2.28 18.92 1.24
CA ASN A 105 2.05 17.50 1.08
C ASN A 105 3.38 16.75 1.23
N PHE A 106 3.33 15.63 1.92
CA PHE A 106 4.44 14.72 2.09
C PHE A 106 3.93 13.30 1.92
N ASP A 107 4.55 12.57 1.00
CA ASP A 107 4.20 11.19 0.71
C ASP A 107 5.47 10.34 0.87
N LEU A 108 5.39 9.25 1.60
CA LEU A 108 6.46 8.30 1.84
C LEU A 108 5.91 6.88 1.71
N TYR A 109 6.51 6.11 0.83
CA TYR A 109 6.26 4.69 0.67
C TYR A 109 7.57 3.94 0.82
N TYR A 110 7.57 2.86 1.58
CA TYR A 110 8.71 1.98 1.76
C TYR A 110 8.22 0.54 1.84
N SER A 111 8.79 -0.34 1.03
CA SER A 111 8.44 -1.76 1.03
C SER A 111 9.67 -2.65 0.93
N LEU A 112 9.73 -3.68 1.77
CA LEU A 112 10.67 -4.80 1.73
C LEU A 112 9.88 -6.06 1.39
N LEU A 113 10.13 -6.67 0.23
CA LEU A 113 9.33 -7.79 -0.28
C LEU A 113 10.20 -9.04 -0.42
N HIS A 114 10.23 -9.90 0.59
CA HIS A 114 10.99 -11.15 0.61
C HIS A 114 10.09 -12.40 0.50
N ASP A 115 8.80 -12.19 0.18
CA ASP A 115 7.76 -13.21 0.25
C ASP A 115 7.34 -13.74 -1.14
N GLN A 116 8.14 -13.46 -2.18
CA GLN A 116 7.94 -13.88 -3.58
C GLN A 116 8.25 -15.38 -3.76
N LEU A 117 7.29 -16.25 -3.42
CA LEU A 117 7.42 -17.72 -3.51
C LEU A 117 7.17 -18.27 -4.92
N SER A 118 6.59 -17.48 -5.83
CA SER A 118 6.24 -17.89 -7.20
C SER A 118 7.35 -17.74 -8.24
N LEU A 119 8.60 -17.52 -7.81
CA LEU A 119 9.72 -17.39 -8.74
C LEU A 119 9.99 -18.75 -9.46
N PRO A 120 9.91 -18.82 -10.80
CA PRO A 120 10.08 -20.08 -11.55
C PRO A 120 11.53 -20.62 -11.51
N ARG A 121 11.72 -21.95 -11.42
CA ARG A 121 13.03 -22.63 -11.20
C ARG A 121 14.09 -22.38 -12.26
N LYS A 122 13.69 -22.29 -13.53
CA LYS A 122 14.65 -21.99 -14.61
C LYS A 122 15.15 -20.58 -14.41
N GLY A 123 16.46 -20.32 -14.46
CA GLY A 123 16.98 -18.95 -14.52
C GLY A 123 16.29 -18.18 -15.65
N ALA A 124 16.06 -16.87 -15.49
CA ALA A 124 15.59 -16.04 -16.60
C ALA A 124 16.66 -16.02 -17.69
N SER A 125 16.33 -16.31 -18.95
CA SER A 125 17.28 -16.01 -20.04
C SER A 125 17.45 -14.48 -20.13
N TYR A 126 18.59 -14.03 -20.65
CA TYR A 126 18.86 -12.60 -20.83
C TYR A 126 17.77 -11.90 -21.68
N GLU A 127 17.18 -12.62 -22.64
CA GLU A 127 16.07 -12.11 -23.45
C GLU A 127 14.76 -11.96 -22.64
N GLU A 128 14.47 -12.85 -21.68
CA GLU A 128 13.25 -12.79 -20.86
C GLU A 128 13.27 -11.64 -19.84
N ILE A 129 14.46 -11.30 -19.32
CA ILE A 129 14.69 -10.13 -18.45
C ILE A 129 14.41 -8.84 -19.23
N LEU A 130 14.92 -8.73 -20.46
CA LEU A 130 14.70 -7.56 -21.33
C LEU A 130 13.23 -7.40 -21.75
N LEU A 131 12.52 -8.51 -21.91
CA LEU A 131 11.10 -8.53 -22.24
C LEU A 131 10.17 -8.32 -21.03
N ARG A 132 10.71 -8.12 -19.81
CA ARG A 132 9.95 -7.99 -18.54
C ARG A 132 8.92 -9.11 -18.32
N ARG A 133 9.19 -10.32 -18.81
CA ARG A 133 8.26 -11.46 -18.69
C ARG A 133 8.37 -12.19 -17.36
N LYS A 134 9.33 -11.82 -16.52
CA LYS A 134 9.62 -12.50 -15.25
C LYS A 134 9.87 -11.48 -14.14
N GLU A 135 9.26 -11.73 -12.99
CA GLU A 135 9.44 -10.92 -11.78
C GLU A 135 10.89 -11.05 -11.31
N LEU A 136 11.61 -9.94 -11.27
CA LEU A 136 12.94 -9.88 -10.65
C LEU A 136 12.73 -9.70 -9.15
N ALA A 137 13.58 -10.34 -8.34
CA ALA A 137 13.54 -10.22 -6.88
C ALA A 137 13.85 -8.76 -6.48
N THR A 138 12.82 -7.92 -6.40
CA THR A 138 12.92 -6.57 -5.87
C THR A 138 13.02 -6.66 -4.35
N THR A 139 14.25 -6.54 -3.83
CA THR A 139 14.55 -6.66 -2.40
C THR A 139 13.88 -5.55 -1.58
N TYR A 140 13.89 -4.32 -2.11
CA TYR A 140 13.25 -3.17 -1.49
C TYR A 140 12.82 -2.12 -2.53
N THR A 141 11.83 -1.31 -2.19
CA THR A 141 11.40 -0.14 -2.96
C THR A 141 11.05 0.97 -1.99
N TYR A 142 11.40 2.20 -2.34
CA TYR A 142 11.00 3.36 -1.58
C TYR A 142 10.69 4.52 -2.51
N TYR A 143 9.78 5.37 -2.06
CA TYR A 143 9.37 6.60 -2.72
C TYR A 143 9.16 7.65 -1.65
N ILE A 144 9.70 8.83 -1.87
CA ILE A 144 9.51 9.98 -0.99
C ILE A 144 9.21 11.20 -1.85
N SER A 145 8.20 11.96 -1.47
CA SER A 145 7.73 13.13 -2.19
C SER A 145 7.41 14.24 -1.21
N PHE A 146 7.77 15.45 -1.60
CA PHE A 146 7.39 16.67 -0.91
C PHE A 146 6.83 17.63 -1.95
N GLY A 147 5.66 18.19 -1.67
CA GLY A 147 4.99 19.10 -2.60
C GLY A 147 4.30 20.25 -1.87
N LEU A 148 4.34 21.43 -2.46
CA LEU A 148 3.46 22.53 -2.06
C LEU A 148 2.31 22.60 -3.06
N SER A 149 1.09 22.63 -2.53
CA SER A 149 -0.13 22.80 -3.33
C SER A 149 -0.83 24.08 -2.91
N TYR A 150 -1.07 24.99 -3.86
CA TYR A 150 -1.85 26.19 -3.64
C TYR A 150 -3.10 26.19 -4.51
N SER A 151 -4.28 26.31 -3.90
CA SER A 151 -5.58 26.37 -4.56
C SER A 151 -6.18 27.77 -4.41
N PHE A 152 -6.44 28.43 -5.54
CA PHE A 152 -7.16 29.71 -5.61
C PHE A 152 -8.67 29.42 -5.72
N GLY A 153 -9.47 29.85 -4.74
CA GLY A 153 -10.93 29.71 -4.78
C GLY A 153 -11.60 29.68 -3.39
N SER A 154 -12.90 29.97 -3.35
CA SER A 154 -13.71 29.89 -2.12
C SER A 154 -13.90 28.44 -1.70
N THR A 155 -13.64 28.12 -0.43
CA THR A 155 -13.99 26.83 0.21
C THR A 155 -15.49 26.70 0.51
N GLN A 156 -16.32 27.65 0.06
CA GLN A 156 -17.76 27.68 0.28
C GLN A 156 -18.46 27.55 -1.06
N SER A 157 -19.07 26.37 -1.26
CA SER A 157 -20.01 25.99 -2.31
C SER A 157 -19.92 26.78 -3.61
N ASN A 158 -19.34 26.17 -4.65
CA ASN A 158 -19.84 26.48 -5.98
C ASN A 158 -21.31 26.04 -6.02
N VAL A 159 -22.23 27.01 -5.94
CA VAL A 159 -23.54 26.84 -6.57
C VAL A 159 -23.23 26.52 -8.03
N VAL A 160 -23.41 25.25 -8.39
CA VAL A 160 -23.08 24.74 -9.71
C VAL A 160 -24.07 25.37 -10.69
N ASN A 161 -23.64 26.39 -11.44
CA ASN A 161 -24.28 26.70 -12.72
C ASN A 161 -23.62 25.79 -13.77
N PRO A 162 -24.28 24.72 -14.27
CA PRO A 162 -23.64 23.64 -15.00
C PRO A 162 -23.16 23.99 -16.42
N ARG A 163 -23.09 25.27 -16.80
CA ARG A 163 -22.87 25.68 -18.20
C ARG A 163 -21.49 26.19 -18.56
N PHE A 164 -20.57 26.40 -17.63
CA PHE A 164 -19.21 26.80 -17.99
C PHE A 164 -18.17 26.11 -17.11
N GLY A 165 -17.42 25.20 -17.72
CA GLY A 165 -16.23 24.61 -17.13
C GLY A 165 -15.12 25.66 -17.03
N SER A 166 -14.63 25.90 -15.83
CA SER A 166 -13.34 26.55 -15.57
C SER A 166 -12.58 25.62 -14.61
N GLY A 167 -11.45 25.05 -14.98
CA GLY A 167 -10.24 25.80 -15.27
C GLY A 167 -9.44 25.92 -13.96
N GLY A 168 -9.04 24.79 -13.38
CA GLY A 168 -8.12 24.75 -12.26
C GLY A 168 -6.72 24.43 -12.77
N THR A 169 -5.84 25.43 -12.86
CA THR A 169 -4.43 25.21 -13.15
C THR A 169 -3.79 24.61 -11.89
N SER A 170 -3.49 23.32 -11.91
CA SER A 170 -2.61 22.69 -10.93
C SER A 170 -1.17 22.84 -11.45
N ILE A 171 -0.30 23.48 -10.67
CA ILE A 171 1.14 23.46 -10.92
C ILE A 171 1.71 22.44 -9.94
N MET A 172 2.17 21.31 -10.48
CA MET A 172 2.93 20.30 -9.75
C MET A 172 4.40 20.55 -10.04
N VAL A 173 5.19 20.81 -9.00
CA VAL A 173 6.66 20.80 -9.09
C VAL A 173 7.13 19.58 -8.31
N SER A 174 7.60 18.56 -9.03
CA SER A 174 8.31 17.41 -8.49
C SER A 174 9.81 17.68 -8.55
N TYR A 175 10.54 17.37 -7.47
CA TYR A 175 12.01 17.30 -7.46
C TYR A 175 12.45 15.85 -7.36
#